data_AF-A0A9P1ML27-F1
#
_entry.id   AF-A0A9P1ML27-F1
#
_cell.length_a   1.000
_cell.length_b   1.000
_cell.length_c   1.000
_cell.angle_alpha   90.00
_cell.angle_beta   90.00
_cell.angle_gamma   90.00
#
_symmetry.space_group_name_H-M   'P 1'
#
loop_
_entity.id
_entity.type
_entity.pdbx_description
1 polymer ?
#
loop_
_entity_poly.entity_id
_entity_poly.type
_entity_poly.pdbx_seq_one_letter_code
_entity_poly.pdbx_strand_id
1 'polypeptide(L)'
;MYYPFAFLIFLNSFTTKSSWNLNFRISVQMINLGNFVMNFQQTISIIIRLVVVGNDPRLLTAFSILRYSQNFGNILEVFSWLFLIIERLVATVLVSQYERFTREMNYSISIIASGMIFIFAICYVIMDNTGLEFLILQAVLIVAEIVILIILIQSNKKRHENRHLHQLNLSDRFQIQENISATSYILPMFVTKLIHISVRTGLLVYSVFFTDIPLGYDTGYITHAYNISIAVYRAIFGIYLVYANPDYNKSKQRNVVDVGNATQTTKNYFQSLNEMWR
;
A
#
# COMPACT_ATOMS: atom_id res chain seq x y z
N MET A 1 -21.33 -7.14 2.56
CA MET A 1 -20.70 -7.42 3.87
C MET A 1 -19.22 -7.71 3.65
N TYR A 2 -18.31 -6.75 3.88
CA TYR A 2 -16.84 -6.91 3.71
C TYR A 2 -16.03 -6.39 4.92
N TYR A 3 -16.69 -6.22 6.07
CA TYR A 3 -16.11 -5.64 7.28
C TYR A 3 -14.91 -6.38 7.89
N PRO A 4 -14.85 -7.72 7.94
CA PRO A 4 -13.70 -8.40 8.52
C PRO A 4 -12.44 -8.30 7.66
N PHE A 5 -12.56 -8.09 6.34
CA PHE A 5 -11.43 -8.05 5.41
C PHE A 5 -10.60 -6.77 5.56
N ALA A 6 -11.23 -5.60 5.67
CA ALA A 6 -10.50 -4.33 5.84
C ALA A 6 -9.75 -4.26 7.19
N PHE A 7 -10.32 -4.85 8.24
CA PHE A 7 -9.68 -4.95 9.56
C PHE A 7 -8.55 -6.00 9.58
N LEU A 8 -8.72 -7.14 8.91
CA LEU A 8 -7.67 -8.15 8.72
C LEU A 8 -6.49 -7.63 7.88
N ILE A 9 -6.75 -6.80 6.86
CA ILE A 9 -5.70 -6.18 6.05
C ILE A 9 -4.94 -5.12 6.86
N PHE A 10 -5.65 -4.29 7.65
CA PHE A 10 -5.05 -3.31 8.55
C PHE A 10 -4.18 -3.97 9.64
N LEU A 11 -4.66 -5.04 10.28
CA LEU A 11 -3.87 -5.82 11.25
C LEU A 11 -2.66 -6.50 10.61
N ASN A 12 -2.74 -6.92 9.34
CA ASN A 12 -1.61 -7.52 8.64
C ASN A 12 -0.58 -6.50 8.13
N SER A 13 -0.81 -5.19 8.23
CA SER A 13 0.21 -4.15 7.97
C SER A 13 1.40 -4.21 8.95
N PHE A 14 1.25 -4.92 10.07
CA PHE A 14 2.37 -5.24 10.96
C PHE A 14 3.35 -6.27 10.37
N THR A 15 3.01 -6.87 9.22
CA THR A 15 3.73 -7.99 8.61
C THR A 15 4.67 -7.59 7.47
N THR A 16 5.06 -6.31 7.34
CA THR A 16 6.25 -5.97 6.54
C THR A 16 7.47 -6.69 7.11
N LYS A 17 8.29 -7.31 6.26
CA LYS A 17 9.53 -8.03 6.66
C LYS A 17 10.28 -7.22 7.72
N SER A 18 10.52 -7.81 8.90
CA SER A 18 11.18 -7.09 10.01
C SER A 18 12.58 -6.59 9.65
N SER A 19 13.21 -7.22 8.65
CA SER A 19 14.53 -6.87 8.13
C SER A 19 14.54 -5.69 7.16
N TRP A 20 13.39 -5.11 6.81
CA TRP A 20 13.36 -3.89 5.99
C TRP A 20 13.50 -2.65 6.87
N ASN A 21 14.13 -1.62 6.31
CA ASN A 21 14.32 -0.34 6.98
C ASN A 21 12.99 0.19 7.53
N LEU A 22 13.00 0.69 8.76
CA LEU A 22 11.79 1.18 9.42
C LEU A 22 11.08 2.27 8.61
N ASN A 23 11.83 3.13 7.91
CA ASN A 23 11.29 4.20 7.09
C ASN A 23 10.38 3.66 5.98
N PHE A 24 10.79 2.57 5.34
CA PHE A 24 9.98 1.85 4.37
C PHE A 24 8.68 1.36 5.01
N ARG A 25 8.79 0.71 6.18
CA ARG A 25 7.67 0.09 6.88
C ARG A 25 6.64 1.13 7.31
N ILE A 26 7.07 2.25 7.89
CA ILE A 26 6.20 3.38 8.27
C ILE A 26 5.45 3.91 7.05
N SER A 27 6.14 4.07 5.91
CA SER A 27 5.51 4.57 4.69
C SER A 27 4.45 3.61 4.15
N VAL A 28 4.73 2.30 4.14
CA VAL A 28 3.74 1.26 3.79
C VAL A 28 2.56 1.27 4.76
N GLN A 29 2.79 1.48 6.05
CA GLN A 29 1.71 1.58 7.04
C GLN A 29 0.84 2.81 6.83
N MET A 30 1.42 3.96 6.45
CA MET A 30 0.64 5.16 6.14
C MET A 30 -0.21 5.00 4.88
N ILE A 31 0.30 4.31 3.84
CA ILE A 31 -0.52 3.91 2.67
C ILE A 31 -1.70 3.04 3.11
N ASN A 32 -1.46 2.05 3.98
CA ASN A 32 -2.50 1.18 4.52
C ASN A 32 -3.53 1.94 5.36
N LEU A 33 -3.09 2.89 6.18
CA LEU A 33 -3.96 3.72 6.99
C LEU A 33 -4.88 4.58 6.09
N GLY A 34 -4.33 5.20 5.04
CA GLY A 34 -5.11 5.93 4.05
C GLY A 34 -6.18 5.04 3.40
N ASN A 35 -5.78 3.85 2.94
CA ASN A 35 -6.69 2.85 2.36
C ASN A 35 -7.78 2.38 3.33
N PHE A 36 -7.43 2.19 4.60
CA PHE A 36 -8.36 1.81 5.66
C PHE A 36 -9.41 2.89 5.90
N VAL A 37 -8.98 4.14 6.12
CA VAL A 37 -9.89 5.27 6.36
C VAL A 37 -10.88 5.38 5.22
N MET A 38 -10.42 5.36 3.97
CA MET A 38 -11.32 5.48 2.83
C MET A 38 -12.30 4.30 2.70
N ASN A 39 -11.85 3.06 2.94
CA ASN A 39 -12.72 1.88 2.91
C ASN A 39 -13.81 1.96 3.96
N PHE A 40 -13.43 2.34 5.18
CA PHE A 40 -14.37 2.49 6.28
C PHE A 40 -15.47 3.51 5.93
N GLN A 41 -15.07 4.69 5.46
CA GLN A 41 -16.01 5.75 5.10
C GLN A 41 -16.89 5.40 3.90
N GLN A 42 -16.32 4.74 2.89
CA GLN A 42 -17.09 4.28 1.73
C GLN A 42 -18.14 3.25 2.11
N THR A 43 -17.82 2.35 3.05
CA THR A 43 -18.79 1.36 3.52
C THR A 43 -19.93 2.02 4.29
N ILE A 44 -19.63 3.03 5.12
CA ILE A 44 -20.64 3.85 5.78
C ILE A 44 -21.53 4.56 4.75
N SER A 45 -20.94 5.17 3.72
CA SER A 45 -21.68 5.84 2.64
C SER A 45 -22.63 4.89 1.91
N ILE A 46 -22.20 3.65 1.64
CA ILE A 46 -23.03 2.62 1.01
C ILE A 46 -24.19 2.22 1.94
N ILE A 47 -23.94 2.00 3.24
CA ILE A 47 -25.02 1.67 4.20
C ILE A 47 -26.05 2.78 4.26
N ILE A 48 -25.62 4.04 4.35
CA ILE A 48 -26.54 5.17 4.43
C ILE A 48 -27.43 5.23 3.19
N ARG A 49 -26.88 5.02 1.99
CA ARG A 49 -27.65 4.97 0.73
C ARG A 49 -28.64 3.80 0.67
N LEU A 50 -28.32 2.67 1.30
CA LEU A 50 -29.20 1.49 1.33
C LEU A 50 -30.35 1.64 2.34
N VAL A 51 -30.10 2.32 3.46
CA VAL A 51 -31.08 2.47 4.55
C VAL A 51 -31.97 3.69 4.35
N VAL A 52 -31.45 4.76 3.75
CA VAL A 52 -32.16 6.03 3.66
C VAL A 52 -32.47 6.37 2.20
N VAL A 53 -33.76 6.27 1.86
CA VAL A 53 -34.30 6.64 0.54
C VAL A 53 -34.91 8.05 0.65
N GLY A 54 -34.26 9.05 0.05
CA GLY A 54 -34.79 10.42 -0.06
C GLY A 54 -33.76 11.53 0.16
N ASN A 55 -34.10 12.74 -0.30
CA ASN A 55 -33.26 13.95 -0.19
C ASN A 55 -33.46 14.67 1.16
N ASP A 56 -33.15 14.01 2.29
CA ASP A 56 -33.13 14.70 3.59
C ASP A 56 -31.88 15.61 3.67
N PRO A 57 -32.02 16.92 3.95
CA PRO A 57 -30.87 17.82 4.13
C PRO A 57 -29.87 17.38 5.21
N ARG A 58 -30.29 16.58 6.21
CA ARG A 58 -29.38 15.99 7.21
C ARG A 58 -28.45 14.93 6.60
N LEU A 59 -28.90 14.21 5.57
CA LEU A 59 -28.06 13.29 4.81
C LEU A 59 -27.01 14.04 4.01
N LEU A 60 -27.35 15.22 3.47
CA LEU A 60 -26.41 16.03 2.71
C LEU A 60 -25.19 16.42 3.58
N THR A 61 -25.44 16.83 4.83
CA THR A 61 -24.39 17.14 5.81
C THR A 61 -23.61 15.89 6.23
N ALA A 62 -24.27 14.74 6.37
CA ALA A 62 -23.57 13.49 6.65
C ALA A 62 -22.65 13.08 5.48
N PHE A 63 -23.12 13.21 4.23
CA PHE A 63 -22.32 12.91 3.04
C PHE A 63 -21.14 13.85 2.85
N SER A 64 -21.27 15.15 3.20
CA SER A 64 -20.15 16.08 3.13
C SER A 64 -19.04 15.72 4.14
N ILE A 65 -19.39 15.36 5.38
CA ILE A 65 -18.43 14.88 6.38
C ILE A 65 -17.72 13.60 5.90
N LEU A 66 -18.47 12.64 5.35
CA LEU A 66 -17.90 11.41 4.79
C LEU A 66 -16.95 11.70 3.63
N ARG A 67 -17.30 12.66 2.75
CA ARG A 67 -16.45 13.09 1.63
C ARG A 67 -15.14 13.71 2.12
N TYR A 68 -15.16 14.56 3.15
CA TYR A 68 -13.93 15.12 3.74
C TYR A 68 -13.02 14.03 4.29
N SER A 69 -13.58 13.04 5.00
CA SER A 69 -12.78 11.93 5.54
C SER A 69 -12.24 10.99 4.44
N GLN A 70 -12.99 10.79 3.35
CA GLN A 70 -12.47 10.07 2.17
C GLN A 70 -11.32 10.83 1.49
N ASN A 71 -11.42 12.15 1.36
CA ASN A 71 -10.36 12.98 0.78
C ASN A 71 -9.11 12.98 1.65
N PHE A 72 -9.27 13.04 2.97
CA PHE A 72 -8.18 12.87 3.92
C PHE A 72 -7.41 11.56 3.67
N GLY A 73 -8.13 10.44 3.56
CA GLY A 73 -7.52 9.14 3.27
C GLY A 73 -6.83 9.08 1.90
N ASN A 74 -7.39 9.72 0.87
CA ASN A 74 -6.78 9.82 -0.46
C ASN A 74 -5.45 10.61 -0.42
N ILE A 75 -5.42 11.75 0.29
CA ILE A 75 -4.20 12.56 0.43
C ILE A 75 -3.13 11.77 1.16
N LEU A 76 -3.51 11.13 2.27
CA LEU A 76 -2.61 10.29 3.04
C LEU A 76 -2.00 9.19 2.17
N GLU A 77 -2.81 8.50 1.36
CA GLU A 77 -2.33 7.46 0.45
C GLU A 77 -1.34 8.01 -0.61
N VAL A 78 -1.70 9.07 -1.33
CA VAL A 78 -0.89 9.62 -2.43
C VAL A 78 0.45 10.15 -1.92
N PHE A 79 0.45 10.94 -0.85
CA PHE A 79 1.71 11.47 -0.33
C PHE A 79 2.59 10.39 0.32
N SER A 80 1.98 9.36 0.91
CA SER A 80 2.75 8.23 1.46
C SER A 80 3.43 7.42 0.35
N TRP A 81 2.77 7.26 -0.79
CA TRP A 81 3.37 6.67 -1.99
C TRP A 81 4.57 7.49 -2.49
N LEU A 82 4.39 8.80 -2.64
CA LEU A 82 5.47 9.68 -3.06
C LEU A 82 6.66 9.62 -2.10
N PHE A 83 6.41 9.70 -0.79
CA PHE A 83 7.46 9.62 0.23
C PHE A 83 8.20 8.28 0.17
N LEU A 84 7.48 7.17 0.04
CA LEU A 84 8.07 5.84 -0.08
C LEU A 84 9.00 5.71 -1.29
N ILE A 85 8.59 6.20 -2.47
CA ILE A 85 9.42 6.11 -3.69
C ILE A 85 10.64 7.04 -3.59
N ILE A 86 10.47 8.26 -3.06
CA ILE A 86 11.57 9.19 -2.81
C ILE A 86 12.57 8.61 -1.82
N GLU A 87 12.10 8.06 -0.70
CA GLU A 87 12.94 7.45 0.33
C GLU A 87 13.75 6.29 -0.23
N ARG A 88 13.14 5.43 -1.07
CA ARG A 88 13.87 4.37 -1.79
C ARG A 88 14.88 4.92 -2.80
N LEU A 89 14.57 6.02 -3.49
CA LEU A 89 15.51 6.67 -4.40
C LEU A 89 16.71 7.24 -3.64
N VAL A 90 16.48 7.94 -2.53
CA VAL A 90 17.54 8.48 -1.65
C VAL A 90 18.40 7.34 -1.12
N ALA A 91 17.80 6.25 -0.64
CA ALA A 91 18.52 5.06 -0.19
C ALA A 91 19.34 4.40 -1.31
N THR A 92 18.91 4.55 -2.57
CA THR A 92 19.63 4.02 -3.74
C THR A 92 20.77 4.93 -4.15
N VAL A 93 20.63 6.26 -4.03
CA VAL A 93 21.68 7.23 -4.39
C VAL A 93 22.77 7.28 -3.32
N LEU A 94 22.38 7.36 -2.04
CA LEU A 94 23.27 7.54 -0.89
C LEU A 94 23.60 6.20 -0.20
N VAL A 95 24.10 5.22 -0.95
CA VAL A 95 24.58 3.95 -0.37
C VAL A 95 25.71 4.22 0.62
N SER A 96 25.75 3.49 1.74
CA SER A 96 26.62 3.68 2.93
C SER A 96 26.29 4.88 3.83
N GLN A 97 25.94 6.03 3.26
CA GLN A 97 25.61 7.24 4.03
C GLN A 97 24.18 7.19 4.58
N TYR A 98 23.24 6.61 3.82
CA TYR A 98 21.84 6.53 4.20
C TYR A 98 21.61 5.76 5.50
N GLU A 99 22.22 4.59 5.68
CA GLU A 99 22.11 3.82 6.92
C GLU A 99 22.73 4.55 8.11
N ARG A 100 23.88 5.17 7.89
CA ARG A 100 24.54 5.95 8.95
C ARG A 100 23.67 7.13 9.38
N PHE A 101 23.13 7.88 8.43
CA PHE A 101 22.25 9.00 8.67
C PHE A 101 20.94 8.59 9.36
N THR A 102 20.32 7.51 8.91
CA THR A 102 19.06 7.00 9.51
C THR A 102 19.27 6.38 10.90
N ARG A 103 20.44 5.79 11.16
CA ARG A 103 20.82 5.28 12.48
C ARG A 103 21.13 6.41 13.46
N GLU A 104 21.82 7.46 13.01
CA GLU A 104 22.15 8.63 13.84
C GLU A 104 20.90 9.49 14.12
N MET A 105 20.00 9.65 13.15
CA MET A 105 18.75 10.43 13.28
C MET A 105 17.60 9.66 13.95
N ASN A 106 17.86 8.45 14.44
CA ASN A 106 17.00 7.63 15.31
C ASN A 106 15.49 7.74 14.99
N TYR A 107 15.11 7.35 13.76
CA TYR A 107 13.71 7.22 13.31
C TYR A 107 12.90 8.52 13.20
N SER A 108 13.48 9.66 13.56
CA SER A 108 12.77 10.93 13.65
C SER A 108 12.32 11.44 12.29
N ILE A 109 13.07 11.17 11.23
CA ILE A 109 12.78 11.68 9.88
C ILE A 109 11.47 11.11 9.32
N SER A 110 11.25 9.79 9.44
CA SER A 110 10.01 9.19 8.93
C SER A 110 8.81 9.55 9.79
N ILE A 111 8.99 9.67 11.10
CA ILE A 111 7.91 10.11 11.99
C ILE A 111 7.53 11.57 11.67
N ILE A 112 8.51 12.46 11.54
CA ILE A 112 8.30 13.87 11.18
C ILE A 112 7.69 13.99 9.78
N ALA A 113 8.20 13.27 8.78
CA ALA A 113 7.64 13.26 7.43
C ALA A 113 6.19 12.75 7.42
N SER A 114 5.92 11.66 8.14
CA SER A 114 4.58 11.10 8.27
C SER A 114 3.62 12.06 8.99
N GLY A 115 4.09 12.77 10.02
CA GLY A 115 3.34 13.81 10.73
C GLY A 115 3.07 15.03 9.86
N MET A 116 4.03 15.48 9.06
CA MET A 116 3.85 16.57 8.10
C MET A 116 2.83 16.21 7.02
N ILE A 117 2.88 14.98 6.49
CA ILE A 117 1.88 14.49 5.53
C ILE A 117 0.48 14.49 6.17
N PHE A 118 0.37 14.04 7.42
CA PHE A 118 -0.89 14.02 8.16
C PHE A 118 -1.45 15.43 8.38
N ILE A 119 -0.63 16.37 8.84
CA ILE A 119 -1.01 17.78 9.05
C ILE A 119 -1.41 18.41 7.71
N PHE A 120 -0.62 18.21 6.65
CA PHE A 120 -0.94 18.72 5.32
C PHE A 120 -2.29 18.18 4.82
N ALA A 121 -2.57 16.89 5.03
CA ALA A 121 -3.85 16.29 4.68
C ALA A 121 -5.03 16.93 5.42
N ILE A 122 -4.86 17.25 6.72
CA ILE A 122 -5.87 17.99 7.49
C ILE A 122 -6.06 19.39 6.91
N CYS A 123 -4.98 20.14 6.73
CA CYS A 123 -5.04 21.52 6.23
C CYS A 123 -5.69 21.59 4.84
N TYR A 124 -5.33 20.69 3.93
CA TYR A 124 -5.87 20.65 2.58
C TYR A 124 -7.38 20.33 2.57
N VAL A 125 -7.83 19.44 3.46
CA VAL A 125 -9.25 19.12 3.62
C VAL A 125 -10.03 20.30 4.20
N ILE A 126 -9.47 21.03 5.16
CA ILE A 126 -10.09 22.22 5.77
C ILE A 126 -10.27 23.35 4.76
N MET A 127 -9.38 23.48 3.77
CA MET A 127 -9.46 24.51 2.74
C MET A 127 -10.55 24.27 1.68
N ASP A 128 -11.31 23.17 1.78
CA ASP A 128 -12.37 22.74 0.84
C ASP A 128 -11.94 22.72 -0.64
N ASN A 129 -10.66 22.51 -0.92
CA ASN A 129 -10.13 22.33 -2.28
C ASN A 129 -10.47 20.92 -2.81
N THR A 130 -11.69 20.45 -2.60
CA THR A 130 -12.12 19.06 -2.86
C THR A 130 -12.64 18.82 -4.28
N GLY A 131 -12.47 19.81 -5.16
CA GLY A 131 -12.96 19.83 -6.54
C GLY A 131 -11.92 19.42 -7.59
N LEU A 132 -11.96 20.09 -8.74
CA LEU A 132 -11.11 19.82 -9.90
C LEU A 132 -9.61 20.04 -9.62
N GLU A 133 -9.28 20.99 -8.74
CA GLU A 133 -7.91 21.26 -8.31
C GLU A 133 -7.23 20.05 -7.67
N PHE A 134 -7.97 19.30 -6.84
CA PHE A 134 -7.46 18.08 -6.22
C PHE A 134 -7.19 17.00 -7.25
N LEU A 135 -8.04 16.88 -8.27
CA LEU A 135 -7.86 15.91 -9.35
C LEU A 135 -6.61 16.26 -10.17
N ILE A 136 -6.39 17.54 -10.47
CA ILE A 136 -5.15 18.01 -11.13
C ILE A 136 -3.93 17.69 -10.26
N LEU A 137 -3.97 18.01 -8.97
CA LEU A 137 -2.88 17.71 -8.04
C LEU A 137 -2.57 16.21 -8.01
N GLN A 138 -3.59 15.36 -7.92
CA GLN A 138 -3.40 13.90 -7.96
C GLN A 138 -2.73 13.46 -9.26
N ALA A 139 -3.20 13.96 -10.41
CA ALA A 139 -2.61 13.63 -11.71
C ALA A 139 -1.12 14.01 -11.77
N VAL A 140 -0.76 15.22 -11.32
CA VAL A 140 0.63 15.69 -11.25
C VAL A 140 1.48 14.78 -10.35
N LEU A 141 0.98 14.43 -9.17
CA LEU A 141 1.69 13.59 -8.22
C LEU A 141 1.91 12.17 -8.77
N ILE A 142 0.92 11.59 -9.45
CA ILE A 142 1.05 10.26 -10.06
C ILE A 142 2.09 10.27 -11.18
N VAL A 143 2.12 11.31 -12.02
CA VAL A 143 3.16 11.47 -13.04
C VAL A 143 4.54 11.57 -12.40
N ALA A 144 4.68 12.35 -11.32
CA ALA A 144 5.93 12.44 -10.57
C ALA A 144 6.35 11.08 -9.99
N GLU A 145 5.43 10.34 -9.37
CA GLU A 145 5.69 8.99 -8.84
C GLU A 145 6.20 8.04 -9.94
N ILE A 146 5.59 8.05 -11.13
CA ILE A 146 6.02 7.22 -12.27
C ILE A 146 7.46 7.57 -12.67
N VAL A 147 7.77 8.86 -12.82
CA VAL A 147 9.10 9.33 -13.21
C VAL A 147 10.16 8.89 -12.18
N ILE A 148 9.88 9.10 -10.89
CA ILE A 148 10.81 8.72 -9.82
C ILE A 148 10.99 7.20 -9.77
N LEU A 149 9.90 6.42 -9.96
CA LEU A 149 9.97 4.96 -9.99
C LEU A 149 10.81 4.44 -11.17
N ILE A 150 10.68 5.03 -12.36
CA ILE A 150 11.51 4.70 -13.52
C ILE A 150 13.00 4.95 -13.20
N ILE A 151 13.32 6.12 -12.64
CA ILE A 151 14.68 6.48 -12.23
C ILE A 151 15.21 5.47 -11.19
N LEU A 152 14.39 5.09 -10.21
CA LEU A 152 14.74 4.12 -9.18
C LEU A 152 15.06 2.75 -9.79
N ILE A 153 14.22 2.24 -10.70
CA ILE A 153 14.43 0.94 -11.37
C ILE A 153 15.72 0.95 -12.18
N GLN A 154 15.95 2.00 -12.99
CA GLN A 154 17.15 2.14 -13.80
C GLN A 154 18.41 2.24 -12.91
N SER A 155 18.35 3.01 -11.82
CA SER A 155 19.44 3.17 -10.88
C SER A 155 19.78 1.86 -10.17
N ASN A 156 18.76 1.10 -9.74
CA ASN A 156 18.93 -0.21 -9.14
C ASN A 156 19.56 -1.22 -10.10
N LYS A 157 19.11 -1.25 -11.37
CA LYS A 157 19.69 -2.11 -12.40
C LYS A 157 21.17 -1.80 -12.63
N LYS A 158 21.51 -0.54 -12.84
CA LYS A 158 22.90 -0.08 -13.05
C LYS A 158 23.80 -0.43 -11.86
N ARG A 159 23.32 -0.26 -10.63
CA ARG A 159 24.09 -0.61 -9.42
C ARG A 159 24.26 -2.11 -9.26
N HIS A 160 23.24 -2.89 -9.58
CA HIS A 160 23.33 -4.35 -9.56
C HIS A 160 24.38 -4.86 -10.54
N GLU A 161 24.43 -4.33 -11.76
CA GLU A 161 25.42 -4.70 -12.77
C GLU A 161 26.85 -4.31 -12.34
N ASN A 162 27.02 -3.12 -11.73
CA ASN A 162 28.32 -2.61 -11.30
C ASN A 162 28.84 -3.21 -9.98
N ARG A 163 28.07 -4.07 -9.30
CA ARG A 163 28.42 -4.62 -7.98
C ARG A 163 29.68 -5.49 -7.97
N HIS A 164 30.03 -6.07 -9.12
CA HIS A 164 31.19 -6.94 -9.27
C HIS A 164 32.48 -6.15 -9.55
N LEU A 165 32.34 -4.93 -10.08
CA LEU A 165 33.47 -4.06 -10.42
C LEU A 165 34.01 -3.32 -9.19
N HIS A 166 33.15 -3.06 -8.21
CA HIS A 166 33.52 -2.39 -6.97
C HIS A 166 33.55 -3.45 -5.87
N GLN A 167 34.68 -3.59 -5.17
CA GLN A 167 34.77 -4.43 -3.96
C GLN A 167 33.95 -3.80 -2.82
N LEU A 168 32.63 -3.83 -2.95
CA LEU A 168 31.70 -3.21 -2.01
C LEU A 168 31.76 -3.91 -0.65
N ASN A 169 31.68 -3.10 0.40
CA ASN A 169 31.52 -3.57 1.77
C ASN A 169 30.24 -4.41 1.92
N LEU A 170 30.22 -5.30 2.90
CA LEU A 170 29.06 -6.17 3.15
C LEU A 170 27.79 -5.36 3.41
N SER A 171 27.87 -4.26 4.17
CA SER A 171 26.75 -3.35 4.44
C SER A 171 26.13 -2.80 3.16
N ASP A 172 26.97 -2.33 2.24
CA ASP A 172 26.53 -1.70 0.99
C ASP A 172 25.87 -2.71 0.06
N ARG A 173 26.37 -3.95 0.06
CA ARG A 173 25.76 -5.07 -0.66
C ARG A 173 24.38 -5.40 -0.10
N PHE A 174 24.25 -5.45 1.22
CA PHE A 174 22.95 -5.67 1.87
C PHE A 174 21.97 -4.55 1.55
N GLN A 175 22.37 -3.29 1.62
CA GLN A 175 21.52 -2.14 1.31
C GLN A 175 21.04 -2.16 -0.16
N ILE A 176 21.94 -2.46 -1.11
CA ILE A 176 21.56 -2.56 -2.53
C ILE A 176 20.57 -3.72 -2.74
N GLN A 177 20.82 -4.88 -2.12
CA GLN A 177 19.92 -6.02 -2.22
C GLN A 177 18.56 -5.75 -1.57
N GLU A 178 18.54 -5.05 -0.43
CA GLU A 178 17.32 -4.61 0.23
C GLU A 178 16.52 -3.69 -0.69
N ASN A 179 17.15 -2.68 -1.30
CA ASN A 179 16.48 -1.75 -2.20
C ASN A 179 15.92 -2.42 -3.46
N ILE A 180 16.64 -3.38 -4.05
CA ILE A 180 16.13 -4.17 -5.18
C ILE A 180 14.93 -5.01 -4.74
N SER A 181 15.03 -5.68 -3.60
CA SER A 181 13.94 -6.49 -3.04
C SER A 181 12.72 -5.63 -2.72
N ALA A 182 12.91 -4.49 -2.08
CA ALA A 182 11.86 -3.53 -1.75
C ALA A 182 11.20 -2.95 -3.01
N THR A 183 11.99 -2.61 -4.03
CA THR A 183 11.45 -2.12 -5.33
C THR A 183 10.64 -3.21 -6.02
N SER A 184 11.11 -4.45 -6.01
CA SER A 184 10.38 -5.60 -6.58
C SER A 184 9.06 -5.89 -5.84
N TYR A 185 9.01 -5.58 -4.55
CA TYR A 185 7.79 -5.67 -3.74
C TYR A 185 6.81 -4.54 -4.05
N ILE A 186 7.32 -3.31 -4.22
CA ILE A 186 6.50 -2.13 -4.52
C ILE A 186 5.87 -2.20 -5.91
N LEU A 187 6.61 -2.69 -6.91
CA LEU A 187 6.24 -2.54 -8.32
C LEU A 187 4.84 -3.10 -8.65
N PRO A 188 4.45 -4.33 -8.26
CA PRO A 188 3.11 -4.86 -8.58
C PRO A 188 1.99 -4.09 -7.88
N MET A 189 2.23 -3.59 -6.67
CA MET A 189 1.29 -2.74 -5.96
C MET A 189 1.08 -1.41 -6.68
N PHE A 190 2.17 -0.80 -7.15
CA PHE A 190 2.11 0.45 -7.91
C PHE A 190 1.39 0.27 -9.25
N VAL A 191 1.63 -0.84 -9.97
CA VAL A 191 0.90 -1.17 -11.20
C VAL A 191 -0.60 -1.30 -10.93
N THR A 192 -0.98 -1.96 -9.82
CA THR A 192 -2.39 -2.09 -9.42
C THR A 192 -3.02 -0.72 -9.15
N LYS A 193 -2.27 0.20 -8.50
CA LYS A 193 -2.68 1.60 -8.31
C LYS A 193 -2.89 2.31 -9.65
N LEU A 194 -1.97 2.17 -10.61
CA LEU A 194 -2.11 2.79 -11.93
C LEU A 194 -3.34 2.30 -12.69
N ILE A 195 -3.60 0.98 -12.67
CA ILE A 195 -4.79 0.39 -13.30
C ILE A 195 -6.05 0.97 -12.64
N HIS A 196 -6.10 1.00 -11.32
CA HIS A 196 -7.23 1.55 -10.57
C HIS A 196 -7.51 3.02 -10.95
N ILE A 197 -6.47 3.85 -10.96
CA ILE A 197 -6.57 5.27 -11.31
C ILE A 197 -7.03 5.42 -12.76
N SER A 198 -6.52 4.62 -13.68
CA SER A 198 -6.92 4.65 -15.09
C SER A 198 -8.41 4.34 -15.27
N VAL A 199 -8.91 3.29 -14.59
CA VAL A 199 -10.33 2.93 -14.57
C VAL A 199 -11.16 4.06 -13.97
N ARG A 200 -10.72 4.62 -12.84
CA ARG A 200 -11.40 5.72 -12.15
C ARG A 200 -11.50 6.97 -13.03
N THR A 201 -10.42 7.35 -13.69
CA THR A 201 -10.40 8.49 -14.63
C THR A 201 -11.29 8.23 -15.84
N GLY A 202 -11.29 7.01 -16.39
CA GLY A 202 -12.19 6.62 -17.47
C GLY A 202 -13.66 6.75 -17.08
N LEU A 203 -14.03 6.29 -15.88
CA LEU A 203 -15.38 6.48 -15.33
C LEU A 203 -15.72 7.96 -15.11
N LEU A 204 -14.74 8.78 -14.76
CA LEU A 204 -14.91 10.22 -14.59
C LEU A 204 -15.18 10.94 -15.90
N VAL A 205 -14.38 10.65 -16.91
CA VAL A 205 -14.60 11.12 -18.28
C VAL A 205 -15.98 10.67 -18.77
N TYR A 206 -16.34 9.40 -18.59
CA TYR A 206 -17.66 8.90 -18.98
C TYR A 206 -18.79 9.67 -18.29
N SER A 207 -18.68 9.88 -16.98
CA SER A 207 -19.69 10.63 -16.23
C SER A 207 -19.80 12.06 -16.76
N VAL A 208 -18.71 12.80 -16.95
CA VAL A 208 -18.75 14.20 -17.42
C VAL A 208 -19.34 14.34 -18.82
N PHE A 209 -19.04 13.42 -19.74
CA PHE A 209 -19.46 13.55 -21.15
C PHE A 209 -20.81 12.89 -21.47
N PHE A 210 -21.22 11.88 -20.70
CA PHE A 210 -22.42 11.08 -21.01
C PHE A 210 -23.49 11.16 -19.91
N THR A 211 -23.24 11.80 -18.77
CA THR A 211 -24.23 12.00 -17.71
C THR A 211 -24.17 13.39 -17.10
N ASP A 212 -25.31 14.07 -16.91
CA ASP A 212 -25.36 15.36 -16.21
C ASP A 212 -25.24 15.23 -14.68
N ILE A 213 -24.84 14.05 -14.17
CA ILE A 213 -24.82 13.75 -12.74
C ILE A 213 -23.37 13.76 -12.23
N PRO A 214 -23.02 14.62 -11.26
CA PRO A 214 -21.70 14.65 -10.69
C PRO A 214 -21.39 13.33 -9.96
N LEU A 215 -20.18 12.80 -10.20
CA LEU A 215 -19.73 11.54 -9.61
C LEU A 215 -19.88 11.51 -8.09
N GLY A 216 -20.48 10.42 -7.60
CA GLY A 216 -20.71 10.19 -6.18
C GLY A 216 -22.06 10.69 -5.66
N TYR A 217 -22.79 11.53 -6.41
CA TYR A 217 -24.16 11.93 -6.06
C TYR A 217 -25.21 11.01 -6.71
N ASP A 218 -24.86 10.33 -7.80
CA ASP A 218 -25.75 9.38 -8.45
C ASP A 218 -25.95 8.11 -7.61
N THR A 219 -27.17 7.58 -7.58
CA THR A 219 -27.51 6.23 -7.07
C THR A 219 -27.48 5.18 -8.19
N GLY A 220 -27.19 5.58 -9.42
CA GLY A 220 -27.11 4.73 -10.59
C GLY A 220 -25.87 3.82 -10.68
N TYR A 221 -25.82 3.07 -11.78
CA TYR A 221 -24.81 2.04 -12.07
C TYR A 221 -23.37 2.56 -12.10
N ILE A 222 -23.15 3.84 -12.45
CA ILE A 222 -21.82 4.47 -12.51
C ILE A 222 -21.20 4.58 -11.11
N THR A 223 -21.99 5.00 -10.12
CA THR A 223 -21.51 5.10 -8.74
C THR A 223 -21.21 3.72 -8.15
N HIS A 224 -21.98 2.70 -8.52
CA HIS A 224 -21.66 1.31 -8.15
C HIS A 224 -20.36 0.83 -8.78
N ALA A 225 -20.12 1.10 -10.07
CA ALA A 225 -18.87 0.77 -10.75
C ALA A 225 -17.66 1.46 -10.10
N TYR A 226 -17.79 2.75 -9.78
CA TYR A 226 -16.79 3.50 -9.03
C TYR A 226 -16.48 2.83 -7.68
N ASN A 227 -17.53 2.50 -6.94
CA ASN A 227 -17.37 1.89 -5.62
C ASN A 227 -16.70 0.51 -5.67
N ILE A 228 -17.09 -0.33 -6.64
CA ILE A 228 -16.51 -1.65 -6.85
C ILE A 228 -15.04 -1.53 -7.26
N SER A 229 -14.71 -0.64 -8.19
CA SER A 229 -13.32 -0.46 -8.66
C SER A 229 -12.36 -0.13 -7.51
N ILE A 230 -12.81 0.72 -6.58
CA ILE A 230 -12.05 1.11 -5.39
C ILE A 230 -11.92 -0.08 -4.43
N ALA A 231 -13.01 -0.79 -4.17
CA ALA A 231 -13.01 -1.93 -3.27
C ALA A 231 -12.08 -3.05 -3.78
N VAL A 232 -12.11 -3.34 -5.08
CA VAL A 232 -11.26 -4.34 -5.74
C VAL A 232 -9.80 -3.96 -5.65
N TYR A 233 -9.43 -2.72 -6.01
CA TYR A 233 -8.06 -2.21 -5.89
C TYR A 233 -7.49 -2.44 -4.48
N ARG A 234 -8.25 -2.05 -3.46
CA ARG A 234 -7.80 -2.12 -2.07
C ARG A 234 -7.75 -3.55 -1.53
N ALA A 235 -8.67 -4.41 -1.97
CA ALA A 235 -8.63 -5.83 -1.64
C ALA A 235 -7.39 -6.51 -2.24
N ILE A 236 -7.09 -6.25 -3.52
CA ILE A 236 -5.89 -6.78 -4.19
C ILE A 236 -4.62 -6.28 -3.49
N PHE A 237 -4.57 -4.99 -3.16
CA PHE A 237 -3.43 -4.40 -2.44
C PHE A 237 -3.19 -5.10 -1.09
N GLY A 238 -4.23 -5.28 -0.28
CA GLY A 238 -4.13 -5.97 1.00
C GLY A 238 -3.74 -7.46 0.89
N ILE A 239 -4.33 -8.18 -0.07
CA ILE A 239 -4.00 -9.59 -0.33
C ILE A 239 -2.53 -9.72 -0.78
N TYR A 240 -2.08 -8.82 -1.66
CA TYR A 240 -0.71 -8.82 -2.14
C TYR A 240 0.29 -8.62 -1.01
N LEU A 241 0.03 -7.67 -0.09
CA LEU A 241 0.90 -7.44 1.06
C LEU A 241 1.10 -8.71 1.90
N VAL A 242 0.04 -9.50 2.10
CA VAL A 242 0.08 -10.77 2.85
C VAL A 242 0.85 -11.84 2.08
N TYR A 243 0.55 -12.03 0.80
CA TYR A 243 1.17 -13.08 -0.01
C TYR A 243 2.66 -12.83 -0.25
N ALA A 244 3.01 -11.58 -0.54
CA ALA A 244 4.38 -11.17 -0.83
C ALA A 244 5.24 -11.05 0.44
N ASN A 245 4.68 -11.25 1.64
CA ASN A 245 5.45 -11.28 2.88
C ASN A 245 6.29 -12.59 2.98
N PRO A 246 7.62 -12.49 3.00
CA PRO A 246 8.48 -13.66 3.10
C PRO A 246 8.40 -14.38 4.46
N ASP A 247 8.05 -13.68 5.55
CA ASP A 247 7.95 -14.32 6.87
C ASP A 247 6.71 -15.20 6.99
N TYR A 248 5.61 -14.82 6.32
CA TYR A 248 4.43 -15.66 6.14
C TYR A 248 4.73 -16.92 5.29
N ASN A 249 5.54 -16.77 4.23
CA ASN A 249 5.94 -17.91 3.41
C ASN A 249 6.92 -18.85 4.13
N LYS A 250 7.81 -18.32 4.98
CA LYS A 250 8.72 -19.12 5.82
C LYS A 250 8.00 -19.91 6.91
N SER A 251 7.00 -19.34 7.57
CA SER A 251 6.21 -20.08 8.57
C SER A 251 5.42 -21.22 7.92
N LYS A 252 4.85 -20.97 6.74
CA LYS A 252 4.18 -22.01 5.94
C LYS A 252 5.14 -23.12 5.52
N GLN A 253 6.36 -22.78 5.08
CA GLN A 253 7.38 -23.78 4.72
C GLN A 253 7.89 -24.57 5.94
N ARG A 254 8.13 -23.92 7.08
CA ARG A 254 8.51 -24.63 8.33
C ARG A 254 7.42 -25.61 8.76
N ASN A 255 6.16 -25.19 8.76
CA ASN A 255 5.05 -26.06 9.15
C ASN A 255 4.88 -27.26 8.20
N VAL A 256 5.17 -27.11 6.91
CA VAL A 256 5.12 -28.24 5.95
C VAL A 256 6.30 -29.20 6.12
N VAL A 257 7.50 -28.67 6.39
CA VAL A 257 8.72 -29.47 6.60
C VAL A 257 8.66 -30.23 7.93
N ASP A 258 8.17 -29.61 9.01
CA ASP A 258 8.05 -30.25 10.31
C ASP A 258 7.01 -31.37 10.32
N VAL A 259 5.88 -31.22 9.59
CA VAL A 259 4.87 -32.28 9.47
C VAL A 259 5.36 -33.43 8.60
N GLY A 260 6.04 -33.15 7.49
CA GLY A 260 6.62 -34.17 6.60
C GLY A 260 7.75 -34.96 7.27
N ASN A 261 8.64 -34.26 7.99
CA ASN A 261 9.72 -34.91 8.72
C ASN A 261 9.21 -35.67 9.94
N ALA A 262 8.21 -35.16 10.67
CA ALA A 262 7.62 -35.88 11.79
C ALA A 262 6.98 -37.20 11.33
N THR A 263 6.18 -37.18 10.25
CA THR A 263 5.58 -38.42 9.72
C THR A 263 6.61 -39.41 9.19
N GLN A 264 7.67 -38.94 8.54
CA GLN A 264 8.75 -39.81 8.07
C GLN A 264 9.57 -40.39 9.23
N THR A 265 9.84 -39.59 10.27
CA THR A 265 10.58 -40.02 11.46
C THR A 265 9.77 -41.03 12.27
N THR A 266 8.46 -40.82 12.42
CA THR A 266 7.56 -41.79 13.09
C THR A 266 7.49 -43.10 12.31
N LYS A 267 7.41 -43.08 10.98
CA LYS A 267 7.45 -44.30 10.15
C LYS A 267 8.76 -45.06 10.32
N ASN A 268 9.89 -44.38 10.26
CA ASN A 268 11.21 -44.99 10.43
C ASN A 268 11.39 -45.58 11.84
N TYR A 269 10.87 -44.91 12.87
CA TYR A 269 10.91 -45.40 14.25
C TYR A 269 10.05 -46.67 14.42
N PHE A 270 8.83 -46.68 13.90
CA PHE A 270 7.97 -47.87 13.94
C PHE A 270 8.56 -49.04 13.15
N GLN A 271 9.18 -48.77 12.00
CA GLN A 271 9.84 -49.79 11.19
C GLN A 271 11.05 -50.39 11.93
N SER A 272 11.90 -49.55 12.52
CA SER A 272 13.04 -49.99 13.33
C SER A 272 12.61 -50.80 14.56
N LEU A 273 11.52 -50.40 15.23
CA LEU A 273 10.90 -51.20 16.28
C LEU A 273 10.47 -52.57 15.76
N ASN A 274 9.75 -52.62 14.65
CA ASN A 274 9.26 -53.88 14.08
C ASN A 274 10.41 -54.82 13.65
N GLU A 275 11.53 -54.26 13.22
CA GLU A 275 12.76 -55.00 12.91
C GLU A 275 13.47 -55.53 14.17
N MET A 276 13.40 -54.81 15.30
CA MET A 276 13.97 -55.29 16.58
C MET A 276 13.15 -56.41 17.25
N TRP A 277 11.85 -56.49 16.97
CA TRP A 277 10.95 -57.49 17.56
C TRP A 277 10.77 -58.75 16.70
N ARG A 278 11.45 -58.83 15.54
CA ARG A 278 11.53 -60.04 14.70
C ARG A 278 12.85 -60.76 14.94
#